data_AF-A0A956E2F9-F1
#
_entry.id   AF-A0A956E2F9-F1
#
_cell.length_a   1.000
_cell.length_b   1.000
_cell.length_c   1.000
_cell.angle_alpha   90.00
_cell.angle_beta   90.00
_cell.angle_gamma   90.00
#
_symmetry.space_group_name_H-M   'P 1'
#
loop_
_entity.id
_entity.type
_entity.pdbx_description
1 polymer ?
#
loop_
_entity_poly.entity_id
_entity_poly.type
_entity_poly.pdbx_seq_one_letter_code
_entity_poly.pdbx_strand_id
1 'polypeptide(L)'
;MKLMRNTAWTRRGCSLLWCPSTLVTFAEPSEVASIRGFFAFARSWPDDLPSNDGRALVVAGLEGCLDALSPEDAETWVERDLKPRIFAFQDEYQGDAALVFWLPSGRSRVRYALATGDYSWSGRGGAQLPLGRLIWAGAESDAERILTGPSTDPDGDAWVGMYHPRIS
;
A
#
# COMPACT_ATOMS: atom_id res chain seq x y z
N MET A 1 -7.03 9.44 13.50
CA MET A 1 -7.30 8.40 12.49
C MET A 1 -8.36 8.89 11.50
N LYS A 2 -8.08 8.87 10.19
CA LYS A 2 -8.99 9.28 9.12
C LYS A 2 -9.64 8.05 8.45
N LEU A 3 -10.86 8.19 7.94
CA LEU A 3 -11.61 7.11 7.28
C LEU A 3 -11.99 7.53 5.86
N MET A 4 -11.75 6.62 4.91
CA MET A 4 -12.07 6.76 3.50
C MET A 4 -13.17 5.77 3.09
N ARG A 5 -14.26 6.27 2.51
CA ARG A 5 -15.38 5.43 2.02
C ARG A 5 -15.62 5.52 0.51
N ASN A 6 -14.92 6.43 -0.17
CA ASN A 6 -15.01 6.58 -1.62
C ASN A 6 -13.95 5.71 -2.33
N THR A 7 -13.99 5.69 -3.66
CA THR A 7 -13.11 4.86 -4.50
C THR A 7 -11.90 5.62 -5.06
N ALA A 8 -11.55 6.80 -4.54
CA ALA A 8 -10.45 7.59 -5.11
C ALA A 8 -9.08 6.87 -5.04
N TRP A 9 -8.90 5.98 -4.07
CA TRP A 9 -7.71 5.13 -3.91
C TRP A 9 -7.48 4.16 -5.08
N THR A 10 -8.48 3.94 -5.94
CA THR A 10 -8.33 3.16 -7.19
C THR A 10 -7.75 3.97 -8.34
N ARG A 11 -7.74 5.31 -8.25
CA ARG A 11 -7.34 6.21 -9.35
C ARG A 11 -6.17 7.13 -9.01
N ARG A 12 -5.80 7.25 -7.74
CA ARG A 12 -4.69 8.09 -7.28
C ARG A 12 -4.11 7.61 -5.97
N GLY A 13 -2.90 8.08 -5.66
CA GLY A 13 -2.22 7.90 -4.39
C GLY A 13 -1.58 6.52 -4.22
N CYS A 14 -1.16 6.21 -3.00
CA CYS A 14 -0.50 4.98 -2.63
C CYS A 14 -1.32 4.23 -1.57
N SER A 15 -1.67 2.98 -1.84
CA SER A 15 -2.57 2.19 -0.98
C SER A 15 -1.97 0.85 -0.60
N LEU A 16 -2.36 0.36 0.57
CA LEU A 16 -2.17 -1.02 1.01
C LEU A 16 -3.55 -1.69 1.03
N LEU A 17 -3.73 -2.82 0.33
CA LEU A 17 -5.01 -3.51 0.24
C LEU A 17 -4.87 -4.98 0.64
N TRP A 18 -5.86 -5.52 1.35
CA TRP A 18 -5.84 -6.91 1.83
C TRP A 18 -7.18 -7.64 1.69
N CYS A 19 -8.21 -6.99 1.15
CA CYS A 19 -9.49 -7.61 0.88
C CYS A 19 -9.60 -8.10 -0.58
N PRO A 20 -9.68 -9.42 -0.83
CA PRO A 20 -9.71 -9.95 -2.20
C PRO A 20 -10.94 -9.50 -2.99
N SER A 21 -12.11 -9.48 -2.34
CA SER A 21 -13.36 -9.06 -3.00
C SER A 21 -13.36 -7.59 -3.40
N THR A 22 -12.53 -6.76 -2.74
CA THR A 22 -12.30 -5.36 -3.12
C THR A 22 -11.27 -5.24 -4.24
N LEU A 23 -10.24 -6.08 -4.26
CA LEU A 23 -9.22 -6.04 -5.31
C LEU A 23 -9.81 -6.36 -6.69
N VAL A 24 -10.62 -7.41 -6.77
CA VAL A 24 -11.19 -7.91 -8.04
C VAL A 24 -12.21 -6.95 -8.67
N THR A 25 -12.60 -5.86 -7.99
CA THR A 25 -13.51 -4.88 -8.58
C THR A 25 -12.83 -3.93 -9.57
N PHE A 26 -11.49 -3.89 -9.61
CA PHE A 26 -10.75 -2.96 -10.45
C PHE A 26 -9.44 -3.52 -11.05
N ALA A 27 -9.06 -4.75 -10.70
CA ALA A 27 -7.86 -5.39 -11.20
C ALA A 27 -8.09 -6.90 -11.44
N GLU A 28 -7.70 -7.39 -12.62
CA GLU A 28 -7.67 -8.82 -12.91
C GLU A 28 -6.38 -9.47 -12.37
N PRO A 29 -6.39 -10.78 -12.04
CA PRO A 29 -5.19 -11.48 -11.57
C PRO A 29 -3.99 -11.37 -12.53
N SER A 30 -4.22 -11.32 -13.84
CA SER A 30 -3.20 -11.14 -14.88
C SER A 30 -2.59 -9.75 -14.92
N GLU A 31 -3.25 -8.74 -14.36
CA GLU A 31 -2.79 -7.35 -14.33
C GLU A 31 -1.94 -7.05 -13.08
N VAL A 32 -1.93 -7.96 -12.10
CA VAL A 32 -1.15 -7.79 -10.87
C VAL A 32 0.34 -7.99 -11.14
N ALA A 33 1.12 -6.91 -11.02
CA ALA A 33 2.56 -6.96 -11.13
C ALA A 33 3.20 -7.57 -9.88
N SER A 34 4.29 -8.32 -10.05
CA SER A 34 5.14 -8.69 -8.91
C SER A 34 5.98 -7.50 -8.45
N ILE A 35 6.48 -7.53 -7.21
CA ILE A 35 7.44 -6.54 -6.72
C ILE A 35 8.67 -6.43 -7.63
N ARG A 36 9.15 -7.55 -8.20
CA ARG A 36 10.23 -7.54 -9.21
C ARG A 36 9.82 -6.79 -10.47
N GLY A 37 8.58 -6.96 -10.92
CA GLY A 37 8.00 -6.23 -12.05
C GLY A 37 7.89 -4.73 -11.77
N PHE A 38 7.45 -4.34 -10.57
CA PHE A 38 7.42 -2.94 -10.14
C PHE A 38 8.81 -2.28 -10.24
N PHE A 39 9.85 -2.96 -9.77
CA PHE A 39 11.23 -2.47 -9.90
C PHE A 39 11.73 -2.44 -11.36
N ALA A 40 11.19 -3.27 -12.23
CA ALA A 40 11.51 -3.25 -13.66
C ALA A 40 10.83 -2.07 -14.37
N PHE A 41 9.57 -1.76 -14.04
CA PHE A 41 8.84 -0.61 -14.60
C PHE A 41 9.51 0.73 -14.32
N ALA A 42 10.21 0.87 -13.19
CA ALA A 42 10.96 2.09 -12.89
C ALA A 42 12.06 2.46 -13.92
N ARG A 43 12.36 1.58 -14.90
CA ARG A 43 13.23 1.89 -16.05
C ARG A 43 12.49 2.51 -17.23
N SER A 44 11.19 2.26 -17.34
CA SER A 44 10.29 2.73 -18.38
C SER A 44 8.85 2.47 -17.93
N TRP A 45 8.22 3.48 -17.35
CA TRP A 45 6.82 3.42 -16.96
C TRP A 45 5.93 3.32 -18.20
N PRO A 46 4.87 2.49 -18.22
CA PRO A 46 3.95 2.43 -19.34
C PRO A 46 3.01 3.64 -19.33
N ASP A 47 2.59 4.10 -20.50
CA ASP A 47 1.61 5.19 -20.62
C ASP A 47 0.26 4.79 -19.98
N ASP A 48 -0.21 3.58 -20.30
CA ASP A 48 -1.40 2.97 -19.71
C ASP A 48 -1.00 1.94 -18.64
N LEU A 49 -1.46 2.14 -17.41
CA LEU A 49 -1.23 1.17 -16.34
C LEU A 49 -2.10 -0.10 -16.51
N PRO A 50 -1.66 -1.25 -15.99
CA PRO A 50 -2.34 -2.53 -16.24
C PRO A 50 -3.80 -2.61 -15.77
N SER A 51 -4.18 -1.90 -14.70
CA SER A 51 -5.49 -2.03 -14.06
C SER A 51 -6.30 -0.73 -14.09
N ASN A 52 -7.62 -0.87 -13.89
CA ASN A 52 -8.57 0.23 -13.76
C ASN A 52 -8.51 1.25 -14.91
N ASP A 53 -8.67 0.76 -16.15
CA ASP A 53 -8.69 1.57 -17.37
C ASP A 53 -7.44 2.46 -17.52
N GLY A 54 -6.25 1.90 -17.30
CA GLY A 54 -4.99 2.64 -17.44
C GLY A 54 -4.55 3.43 -16.20
N ARG A 55 -5.26 3.34 -15.07
CA ARG A 55 -5.07 4.27 -13.93
C ARG A 55 -4.48 3.64 -12.67
N ALA A 56 -4.30 2.33 -12.62
CA ALA A 56 -3.82 1.65 -11.43
C ALA A 56 -2.72 0.63 -11.72
N LEU A 57 -1.69 0.65 -10.88
CA LEU A 57 -0.69 -0.41 -10.79
C LEU A 57 -0.88 -1.17 -9.49
N VAL A 58 -1.28 -2.44 -9.59
CA VAL A 58 -1.34 -3.35 -8.45
C VAL A 58 -0.04 -4.13 -8.35
N VAL A 59 0.58 -4.11 -7.16
CA VAL A 59 1.87 -4.77 -6.89
C VAL A 59 1.73 -5.78 -5.77
N ALA A 60 2.05 -7.05 -6.05
CA ALA A 60 2.09 -8.12 -5.07
C ALA A 60 3.53 -8.51 -4.67
N GLY A 61 3.67 -9.09 -3.48
CA GLY A 61 4.94 -9.65 -3.00
C GLY A 61 5.71 -8.76 -2.02
N LEU A 62 5.21 -7.56 -1.70
CA LEU A 62 5.81 -6.70 -0.68
C LEU A 62 5.88 -7.41 0.70
N GLU A 63 4.82 -8.09 1.14
CA GLU A 63 4.84 -8.85 2.40
C GLU A 63 5.95 -9.90 2.44
N GLY A 64 6.23 -10.54 1.29
CA GLY A 64 7.29 -11.55 1.19
C GLY A 64 8.68 -10.94 1.33
N CYS A 65 8.90 -9.74 0.79
CA CYS A 65 10.13 -8.99 0.99
C CYS A 65 10.32 -8.60 2.46
N LEU A 66 9.27 -8.08 3.10
CA LEU A 66 9.31 -7.70 4.52
C LEU A 66 9.56 -8.90 5.44
N ASP A 67 8.97 -10.06 5.12
CA ASP A 67 9.11 -11.29 5.91
C ASP A 67 10.45 -12.02 5.70
N ALA A 68 11.14 -11.76 4.58
CA ALA A 68 12.40 -12.42 4.24
C ALA A 68 13.62 -11.73 4.86
N LEU A 69 13.48 -10.49 5.30
CA LEU A 69 14.56 -9.65 5.82
C LEU A 69 14.49 -9.57 7.36
N SER A 70 15.65 -9.31 7.98
CA SER A 70 15.65 -8.86 9.38
C SER A 70 14.92 -7.51 9.47
N PRO A 71 14.44 -7.08 10.66
CA PRO A 71 13.78 -5.78 10.77
C PRO A 71 14.65 -4.63 10.26
N GLU A 72 15.92 -4.59 10.64
CA GLU A 72 16.88 -3.55 10.24
C GLU A 72 17.13 -3.55 8.71
N ASP A 73 17.26 -4.73 8.11
CA ASP A 73 17.43 -4.86 6.67
C ASP A 73 16.16 -4.50 5.91
N ALA A 74 14.99 -4.86 6.44
CA ALA A 74 13.69 -4.52 5.85
C ALA A 74 13.49 -3.00 5.83
N GLU A 75 13.79 -2.32 6.95
CA GLU A 75 13.76 -0.87 7.03
C GLU A 75 14.72 -0.24 6.02
N THR A 76 15.96 -0.72 5.97
CA THR A 76 16.98 -0.23 5.04
C THR A 76 16.56 -0.42 3.59
N TRP A 77 16.02 -1.59 3.24
CA TRP A 77 15.53 -1.89 1.90
C TRP A 77 14.33 -1.02 1.53
N VAL A 78 13.38 -0.82 2.44
CA VAL A 78 12.25 0.06 2.14
C VAL A 78 12.73 1.50 1.89
N GLU A 79 13.63 2.02 2.72
CA GLU A 79 14.13 3.39 2.61
C GLU A 79 15.00 3.61 1.36
N ARG A 80 15.91 2.67 1.04
CA ARG A 80 16.89 2.85 -0.05
C ARG A 80 16.38 2.34 -1.39
N ASP A 81 15.51 1.35 -1.37
CA ASP A 81 15.01 0.69 -2.56
C ASP A 81 13.56 1.06 -2.82
N LEU A 82 12.62 0.66 -1.96
CA LEU A 82 11.19 0.78 -2.27
C LEU A 82 10.71 2.24 -2.41
N LYS A 83 10.99 3.10 -1.42
CA LYS A 83 10.50 4.49 -1.37
C LYS A 83 10.91 5.31 -2.60
N PRO A 84 12.18 5.30 -3.05
CA PRO A 84 12.54 5.99 -4.29
C PRO A 84 11.74 5.55 -5.51
N ARG A 85 11.28 4.29 -5.58
CA ARG A 85 10.46 3.82 -6.71
C ARG A 85 9.01 4.25 -6.57
N ILE A 86 8.49 4.32 -5.35
CA ILE A 86 7.17 4.93 -5.08
C ILE A 86 7.19 6.40 -5.49
N PHE A 87 8.24 7.16 -5.15
CA PHE A 87 8.39 8.54 -5.57
C PHE A 87 8.53 8.70 -7.08
N ALA A 88 9.35 7.86 -7.73
CA ALA A 88 9.46 7.87 -9.19
C ALA A 88 8.12 7.59 -9.88
N PHE A 89 7.30 6.69 -9.35
CA PHE A 89 5.95 6.45 -9.85
C PHE A 89 5.05 7.70 -9.66
N GLN A 90 5.07 8.30 -8.47
CA GLN A 90 4.27 9.50 -8.19
C GLN A 90 4.67 10.69 -9.07
N ASP A 91 5.97 10.84 -9.34
CA ASP A 91 6.50 11.90 -10.20
C ASP A 91 6.18 11.63 -11.67
N GLU A 92 6.21 10.39 -12.13
CA GLU A 92 5.83 10.05 -13.51
C GLU A 92 4.36 10.44 -13.78
N TYR A 93 3.45 9.96 -12.93
CA TYR A 93 2.01 10.11 -13.15
C TYR A 93 1.43 11.37 -12.49
N GLN A 94 2.27 12.22 -11.88
CA GLN A 94 1.89 13.49 -11.23
C GLN A 94 0.71 13.37 -10.22
N GLY A 95 0.51 12.18 -9.64
CA GLY A 95 -0.58 11.90 -8.71
C GLY A 95 -1.92 11.51 -9.35
N ASP A 96 -2.00 11.39 -10.68
CA ASP A 96 -3.21 10.98 -11.43
C ASP A 96 -3.29 9.45 -11.68
N ALA A 97 -2.46 8.67 -10.97
CA ALA A 97 -2.48 7.22 -10.98
C ALA A 97 -2.40 6.62 -9.57
N ALA A 98 -3.00 5.44 -9.38
CA ALA A 98 -2.95 4.69 -8.14
C ALA A 98 -1.83 3.65 -8.14
N LEU A 99 -1.05 3.64 -7.07
CA LEU A 99 -0.18 2.52 -6.72
C LEU A 99 -0.81 1.73 -5.57
N VAL A 100 -1.10 0.44 -5.78
CA VAL A 100 -1.75 -0.40 -4.77
C VAL A 100 -0.87 -1.59 -4.45
N PHE A 101 -0.34 -1.67 -3.23
CA PHE A 101 0.34 -2.86 -2.73
C PHE A 101 -0.68 -3.86 -2.18
N TRP A 102 -0.72 -5.04 -2.80
CA TRP A 102 -1.51 -6.17 -2.37
C TRP A 102 -0.78 -6.92 -1.24
N LEU A 103 -1.41 -6.95 -0.06
CA LEU A 103 -0.90 -7.55 1.17
C LEU A 103 -1.98 -8.46 1.79
N PRO A 104 -2.20 -9.69 1.31
CA PRO A 104 -3.34 -10.53 1.74
C PRO A 104 -3.39 -10.78 3.25
N SER A 105 -2.24 -10.75 3.94
CA SER A 105 -2.18 -10.89 5.40
C SER A 105 -2.38 -9.58 6.18
N GLY A 106 -2.57 -8.45 5.48
CA GLY A 106 -2.60 -7.09 6.02
C GLY A 106 -3.61 -6.89 7.15
N ARG A 107 -4.84 -7.39 7.02
CA ARG A 107 -5.87 -7.31 8.07
C ARG A 107 -5.37 -7.82 9.43
N SER A 108 -4.58 -8.89 9.40
CA SER A 108 -4.05 -9.58 10.57
C SER A 108 -2.70 -9.06 11.03
N ARG A 109 -2.01 -8.21 10.26
CA ARG A 109 -0.63 -7.79 10.53
C ARG A 109 -0.44 -6.29 10.65
N VAL A 110 -1.30 -5.49 10.03
CA VAL A 110 -1.35 -4.05 10.28
C VAL A 110 -1.95 -3.84 11.67
N ARG A 111 -1.24 -3.06 12.49
CA ARG A 111 -1.65 -2.68 13.84
C ARG A 111 -1.67 -1.17 13.95
N TYR A 112 -2.58 -0.66 14.77
CA TYR A 112 -2.71 0.76 15.07
C TYR A 112 -2.53 0.95 16.58
N ALA A 113 -1.55 1.76 16.97
CA ALA A 113 -1.31 2.09 18.36
C ALA A 113 -2.09 3.35 18.74
N LEU A 114 -3.21 3.21 19.46
CA LEU A 114 -4.07 4.35 19.85
C LEU A 114 -3.33 5.45 20.63
N ALA A 115 -2.33 5.07 21.42
CA ALA A 115 -1.59 5.99 22.27
C ALA A 115 -0.66 6.93 21.48
N THR A 116 -0.07 6.45 20.38
CA THR A 116 0.87 7.22 19.56
C THR A 116 0.27 7.70 18.25
N GLY A 117 -0.72 6.97 17.73
CA GLY A 117 -1.29 7.19 16.41
C GLY A 117 -0.56 6.46 15.29
N ASP A 118 0.40 5.59 15.64
CA ASP A 118 1.27 4.96 14.64
C ASP A 118 0.64 3.70 14.04
N TYR A 119 1.01 3.42 12.79
CA TYR A 119 0.77 2.12 12.16
C TYR A 119 2.04 1.27 12.12
N SER A 120 1.91 -0.01 12.49
CA SER A 120 2.99 -1.00 12.38
C SER A 120 2.58 -2.23 11.57
N TRP A 121 3.57 -2.88 10.97
CA TRP A 121 3.46 -4.20 10.38
C TRP A 121 4.06 -5.25 11.32
N SER A 122 3.24 -6.24 11.68
CA SER A 122 3.67 -7.41 12.42
C SER A 122 4.29 -8.44 11.48
N GLY A 123 5.62 -8.43 11.37
CA GLY A 123 6.40 -9.40 10.62
C GLY A 123 6.52 -10.75 11.32
N ARG A 124 7.28 -11.67 10.69
CA ARG A 124 7.60 -12.97 11.29
C ARG A 124 8.38 -12.82 12.60
N GLY A 125 8.20 -13.78 13.50
CA GLY A 125 8.92 -13.81 14.79
C GLY A 125 8.55 -12.69 15.76
N GLY A 126 7.45 -11.95 15.51
CA GLY A 126 7.01 -10.85 16.37
C GLY A 126 7.66 -9.49 16.06
N ALA A 127 8.50 -9.42 15.02
CA ALA A 127 9.07 -8.17 14.53
C ALA A 127 7.96 -7.13 14.24
N GLN A 128 8.21 -5.88 14.63
CA GLN A 128 7.33 -4.75 14.34
C GLN A 128 8.08 -3.77 13.46
N LEU A 129 7.51 -3.47 12.29
CA LEU A 129 8.05 -2.47 11.36
C LEU A 129 7.15 -1.24 11.34
N PRO A 130 7.69 -0.01 11.47
CA PRO A 130 6.88 1.21 11.51
C PRO A 130 6.39 1.58 10.10
N LEU A 131 5.17 1.15 9.73
CA LEU A 131 4.60 1.39 8.39
C LEU A 131 4.51 2.87 8.05
N GLY A 132 4.14 3.72 9.01
CA GLY A 132 4.05 5.16 8.80
C GLY A 132 5.34 5.77 8.29
N ARG A 133 6.46 5.44 8.94
CA ARG A 133 7.80 5.87 8.52
C ARG A 133 8.22 5.21 7.21
N LEU A 134 8.01 3.91 7.09
CA LEU A 134 8.56 3.10 6.00
C LEU A 134 7.83 3.32 4.67
N ILE A 135 6.51 3.26 4.66
CA ILE A 135 5.75 3.38 3.41
C ILE A 135 5.33 4.83 3.16
N TRP A 136 4.98 5.58 4.20
CA TRP A 136 4.46 6.96 4.06
C TRP A 136 5.47 8.04 4.44
N ALA A 137 6.76 7.71 4.58
CA ALA A 137 7.81 8.68 4.91
C ALA A 137 7.54 9.52 6.18
N GLY A 138 6.75 8.99 7.12
CA GLY A 138 6.36 9.68 8.35
C GLY A 138 5.10 10.55 8.22
N ALA A 139 4.48 10.62 7.04
CA ALA A 139 3.22 11.34 6.80
C ALA A 139 1.97 10.57 7.27
N GLU A 140 2.07 9.75 8.32
CA GLU A 140 0.98 8.87 8.75
C GLU A 140 -0.31 9.60 9.17
N SER A 141 -0.21 10.88 9.51
CA SER A 141 -1.35 11.74 9.84
C SER A 141 -2.33 11.92 8.68
N ASP A 142 -1.85 11.71 7.44
CA ASP A 142 -2.63 11.75 6.22
C ASP A 142 -3.04 10.37 5.71
N ALA A 143 -2.64 9.30 6.39
CA ALA A 143 -3.11 7.96 6.10
C ALA A 143 -4.57 7.79 6.52
N GLU A 144 -5.38 7.26 5.60
CA GLU A 144 -6.79 6.98 5.78
C GLU A 144 -7.05 5.47 5.73
N ARG A 145 -7.98 4.99 6.57
CA ARG A 145 -8.45 3.60 6.48
C ARG A 145 -9.50 3.49 5.38
N ILE A 146 -9.30 2.58 4.44
CA ILE A 146 -10.29 2.27 3.40
C ILE A 146 -11.35 1.37 4.04
N LEU A 147 -12.58 1.87 4.07
CA LEU A 147 -13.75 1.14 4.58
C LEU A 147 -14.73 0.82 3.45
N THR A 148 -15.19 -0.42 3.39
CA THR A 148 -16.28 -0.85 2.50
C THR A 148 -17.53 -1.22 3.27
N GLY A 149 -18.70 -0.83 2.76
CA GLY A 149 -19.99 -1.16 3.37
C GLY A 149 -20.41 -0.19 4.49
N PRO A 150 -21.55 -0.47 5.15
CA PRO A 150 -22.19 0.46 6.08
C PRO A 150 -21.59 0.46 7.49
N SER A 151 -20.61 -0.42 7.79
CA SER A 151 -20.05 -0.53 9.14
C SER A 151 -19.43 0.79 9.60
N THR A 152 -19.65 1.10 10.88
CA THR A 152 -19.02 2.22 11.57
C THR A 152 -17.82 1.81 12.40
N ASP A 153 -17.59 0.49 12.56
CA ASP A 153 -16.42 -0.03 13.26
C ASP A 153 -15.17 0.11 12.37
N PRO A 154 -14.23 1.01 12.71
CA PRO A 154 -13.05 1.28 11.90
C PRO A 154 -12.03 0.14 11.96
N ASP A 155 -12.12 -0.75 12.95
CA ASP A 155 -11.25 -1.92 13.14
C ASP A 155 -11.94 -3.22 12.76
N GLY A 156 -13.18 -3.17 12.27
CA GLY A 156 -14.00 -4.33 11.90
C GLY A 156 -13.70 -4.89 10.52
N ASP A 157 -14.54 -5.82 10.06
CA ASP A 157 -14.36 -6.52 8.78
C ASP A 157 -14.50 -5.61 7.54
N ALA A 158 -15.09 -4.43 7.72
CA ALA A 158 -15.19 -3.40 6.69
C ALA A 158 -13.85 -2.72 6.39
N TRP A 159 -12.83 -2.88 7.23
CA TRP A 159 -11.51 -2.30 7.02
C TRP A 159 -10.70 -3.15 6.03
N VAL A 160 -10.63 -2.68 4.79
CA VAL A 160 -10.08 -3.43 3.65
C VAL A 160 -8.68 -3.00 3.23
N GLY A 161 -8.21 -1.85 3.73
CA GLY A 161 -6.92 -1.29 3.35
C GLY A 161 -6.56 0.03 4.04
N MET A 162 -5.42 0.57 3.64
CA MET A 162 -4.94 1.91 3.94
C MET A 162 -4.73 2.70 2.66
N TYR A 163 -4.96 4.00 2.69
CA TYR A 163 -4.74 4.93 1.59
C TYR A 163 -3.90 6.11 2.07
N HIS A 164 -2.99 6.56 1.21
CA HIS A 164 -2.24 7.79 1.38
C HIS A 164 -2.29 8.62 0.09
N PRO A 165 -2.73 9.89 0.12
CA PRO A 165 -2.95 10.67 -1.10
C PRO A 165 -1.68 10.98 -1.88
N ARG A 166 -0.60 11.32 -1.18
CA ARG A 166 0.71 11.59 -1.77
C ARG A 166 1.78 11.42 -0.70
N ILE A 167 2.79 10.61 -0.95
CA ILE A 167 3.93 10.50 -0.03
C ILE A 167 4.94 11.58 -0.42
N SER A 168 5.55 12.24 0.56
CA SER A 168 6.51 13.35 0.42
C SER A 168 7.81 13.07 1.17
#